data_AF-A0A6J4UBZ2-F1
#
_entry.id   AF-A0A6J4UBZ2-F1
#
_cell.length_a   1.000
_cell.length_b   1.000
_cell.length_c   1.000
_cell.angle_alpha   90.00
_cell.angle_beta   90.00
_cell.angle_gamma   90.00
#
_symmetry.space_group_name_H-M   'P 1'
#
loop_
_entity.id
_entity.type
_entity.pdbx_description
1 polymer ?
#
loop_
_entity_poly.entity_id
_entity_poly.type
_entity_poly.pdbx_seq_one_letter_code
_entity_poly.pdbx_strand_id
1 'polypeptide(L)'
;MEQRLHPRPHLTRARWTDLGGPWGFTYDDANVGLDEGWSTRVDVFDREIVVPFPPESRASGIADPSFHPYVWYRRTFELSEEDRSGRLLLHFGAVDYRAHVWVNGQVVAEHEGGHTPFSADITSVLVEGEQVVVVRAEDQPRDLSQPRGKQDWEPEPHKIWYHRTTGIWQPVWLEPVPRVSIRTLRW
;
A
#
# COMPACT_ATOMS: atom_id res chain seq x y z
N MET A 1 -25.97 1.36 0.97
CA MET A 1 -24.73 1.69 1.70
C MET A 1 -23.98 0.38 1.86
N GLU A 2 -22.93 0.18 1.08
CA GLU A 2 -22.17 -1.07 1.07
C GLU A 2 -21.41 -1.18 2.41
N GLN A 3 -21.77 -2.13 3.26
CA GLN A 3 -21.06 -2.36 4.52
C GLN A 3 -19.71 -3.00 4.18
N ARG A 4 -18.64 -2.20 4.16
CA ARG A 4 -17.29 -2.73 4.08
C ARG A 4 -16.95 -3.46 5.38
N LEU A 5 -16.51 -4.70 5.27
CA LEU A 5 -16.10 -5.52 6.41
C LEU A 5 -14.73 -5.04 6.92
N HIS A 6 -14.56 -5.01 8.25
CA HIS A 6 -13.28 -4.66 8.86
C HIS A 6 -12.18 -5.63 8.37
N PRO A 7 -11.05 -5.14 7.82
CA PRO A 7 -10.04 -6.00 7.21
C PRO A 7 -9.37 -7.00 8.16
N ARG A 8 -9.51 -6.81 9.47
CA ARG A 8 -8.93 -7.69 10.51
C ARG A 8 -10.01 -8.30 11.42
N PRO A 9 -10.60 -9.45 11.07
CA PRO A 9 -11.76 -10.01 11.79
C PRO A 9 -11.48 -10.34 13.27
N HIS A 10 -10.30 -10.90 13.57
CA HIS A 10 -9.93 -11.31 14.93
C HIS A 10 -9.75 -10.14 15.92
N LEU A 11 -9.52 -8.93 15.41
CA LEU A 11 -9.29 -7.73 16.21
C LEU A 11 -10.11 -6.58 15.62
N THR A 12 -11.40 -6.84 15.40
CA THR A 12 -12.33 -5.86 14.85
C THR A 12 -12.41 -4.64 15.75
N ARG A 13 -12.28 -3.45 15.16
CA ARG A 13 -12.53 -2.17 15.83
C ARG A 13 -13.78 -1.54 15.27
N ALA A 14 -14.52 -0.84 16.14
CA ALA A 14 -15.74 -0.13 15.74
C ALA A 14 -15.44 1.04 14.79
N ARG A 15 -14.26 1.64 14.91
CA ARG A 15 -13.82 2.80 14.13
C ARG A 15 -12.57 2.43 13.34
N TRP A 16 -12.62 2.71 12.05
CA TRP A 16 -11.54 2.57 11.10
C TRP A 16 -11.93 3.35 9.84
N THR A 17 -10.94 3.77 9.07
CA THR A 17 -11.15 4.51 7.82
C THR A 17 -10.53 3.74 6.67
N ASP A 18 -11.32 3.42 5.66
CA ASP A 18 -10.82 2.76 4.47
C ASP A 18 -10.06 3.76 3.59
N LEU A 19 -8.84 3.41 3.17
CA LEU A 19 -8.04 4.18 2.23
C LEU A 19 -8.03 3.59 0.81
N GLY A 20 -8.82 2.54 0.54
CA GLY A 20 -9.04 2.02 -0.81
C GLY A 20 -9.77 3.01 -1.73
N GLY A 21 -9.80 2.69 -3.03
CA GLY A 21 -10.31 3.58 -4.07
C GLY A 21 -9.17 4.20 -4.89
N PRO A 22 -9.36 5.40 -5.47
CA PRO A 22 -8.41 5.98 -6.42
C PRO A 22 -7.15 6.52 -5.76
N TRP A 23 -5.97 6.18 -6.27
CA TRP A 23 -4.67 6.68 -5.85
C TRP A 23 -3.95 7.26 -7.06
N GLY A 24 -3.19 8.34 -6.87
CA GLY A 24 -2.22 8.75 -7.88
C GLY A 24 -1.17 7.65 -8.05
N PHE A 25 -0.76 7.39 -9.28
CA PHE A 25 0.10 6.27 -9.63
C PHE A 25 1.11 6.67 -10.69
N THR A 26 2.28 6.04 -10.68
CA THR A 26 3.28 6.17 -11.74
C THR A 26 4.24 4.97 -11.73
N TYR A 27 4.81 4.68 -12.89
CA TYR A 27 5.88 3.70 -13.07
C TYR A 27 7.24 4.38 -12.94
N ASP A 28 8.20 3.73 -12.30
CA ASP A 28 9.57 4.20 -12.12
C ASP A 28 10.57 3.21 -12.71
N ASP A 29 10.41 2.89 -13.99
CA ASP A 29 11.21 1.86 -14.67
C ASP A 29 12.73 2.17 -14.68
N ALA A 30 13.10 3.43 -14.51
CA ALA A 30 14.49 3.89 -14.41
C ALA A 30 15.04 3.88 -12.98
N ASN A 31 14.21 3.59 -11.97
CA ASN A 31 14.53 3.61 -10.54
C ASN A 31 15.16 4.94 -10.07
N VAL A 32 14.59 6.06 -10.48
CA VAL A 32 15.09 7.41 -10.13
C VAL A 32 14.30 8.04 -8.98
N GLY A 33 13.14 7.50 -8.62
CA GLY A 33 12.21 8.18 -7.73
C GLY A 33 12.74 8.42 -6.32
N LEU A 34 13.62 7.53 -5.81
CA LEU A 34 14.29 7.75 -4.53
C LEU A 34 15.30 8.89 -4.61
N ASP A 35 16.14 8.91 -5.65
CA ASP A 35 17.18 9.93 -5.85
C ASP A 35 16.58 11.31 -6.12
N GLU A 36 15.42 11.37 -6.80
CA GLU A 36 14.70 12.59 -7.12
C GLU A 36 13.67 13.02 -6.05
N GLY A 37 13.55 12.29 -4.95
CA GLY A 37 12.67 12.67 -3.83
C GLY A 37 11.18 12.62 -4.14
N TRP A 38 10.72 11.65 -4.94
CA TRP A 38 9.33 11.51 -5.37
C TRP A 38 8.32 11.35 -4.21
N SER A 39 8.78 10.96 -3.03
CA SER A 39 7.96 10.90 -1.79
C SER A 39 7.32 12.24 -1.39
N THR A 40 7.79 13.36 -1.95
CA THR A 40 7.26 14.70 -1.67
C THR A 40 6.74 15.43 -2.92
N ARG A 41 6.83 14.81 -4.11
CA ARG A 41 6.43 15.42 -5.39
C ARG A 41 5.05 14.96 -5.81
N VAL A 42 4.18 15.89 -6.20
CA VAL A 42 2.82 15.55 -6.66
C VAL A 42 2.77 15.38 -8.18
N ASP A 43 3.66 16.07 -8.89
CA ASP A 43 3.69 16.16 -10.35
C ASP A 43 4.17 14.90 -11.07
N VAL A 44 4.75 13.94 -10.34
CA VAL A 44 5.26 12.67 -10.88
C VAL A 44 4.17 11.60 -11.08
N PHE A 45 3.02 11.77 -10.44
CA PHE A 45 1.88 10.84 -10.51
C PHE A 45 1.02 11.18 -11.73
N ASP A 46 1.27 10.51 -12.85
CA ASP A 46 0.71 10.84 -14.16
C ASP A 46 -0.62 10.13 -14.48
N ARG A 47 -1.04 9.18 -13.62
CA ARG A 47 -2.28 8.42 -13.77
C ARG A 47 -2.91 8.07 -12.43
N GLU A 48 -4.07 7.42 -12.48
CA GLU A 48 -4.81 6.96 -11.31
C GLU A 48 -4.93 5.43 -11.32
N ILE A 49 -4.81 4.81 -10.14
CA ILE A 49 -5.03 3.38 -9.92
C ILE A 49 -6.04 3.15 -8.80
N VAL A 50 -6.91 2.15 -8.95
CA VAL A 50 -7.84 1.73 -7.90
C VAL A 50 -7.17 0.71 -6.97
N VAL A 51 -6.85 1.13 -5.76
CA VAL A 51 -6.39 0.26 -4.66
C VAL A 51 -7.59 -0.45 -4.04
N PRO A 52 -7.52 -1.77 -3.75
CA PRO A 52 -6.31 -2.59 -3.71
C PRO A 52 -6.18 -3.57 -4.89
N PHE A 53 -6.37 -3.11 -6.12
CA PHE A 53 -6.14 -3.97 -7.28
C PHE A 53 -4.73 -3.74 -7.86
N PRO A 54 -4.00 -4.82 -8.21
CA PRO A 54 -2.69 -4.67 -8.83
C PRO A 54 -2.80 -4.03 -10.21
N PRO A 55 -1.76 -3.31 -10.70
CA PRO A 55 -1.79 -2.63 -11.99
C PRO A 55 -2.05 -3.59 -13.17
N GLU A 56 -1.69 -4.86 -13.04
CA GLU A 56 -1.98 -5.91 -14.03
C GLU A 56 -3.48 -6.22 -14.16
N SER A 57 -4.28 -5.94 -13.12
CA SER A 57 -5.72 -6.23 -13.11
C SER A 57 -6.52 -5.14 -13.81
N ARG A 58 -7.52 -5.53 -14.60
CA ARG A 58 -8.51 -4.59 -15.17
C ARG A 58 -9.28 -3.82 -14.10
N ALA A 59 -9.47 -4.40 -12.92
CA ALA A 59 -10.18 -3.74 -11.82
C ALA A 59 -9.42 -2.54 -11.24
N SER A 60 -8.11 -2.45 -11.49
CA SER A 60 -7.28 -1.30 -11.07
C SER A 60 -7.47 -0.07 -11.96
N GLY A 61 -8.05 -0.23 -13.15
CA GLY A 61 -8.10 0.81 -14.18
C GLY A 61 -6.83 0.92 -15.04
N ILE A 62 -5.75 0.22 -14.69
CA ILE A 62 -4.47 0.25 -15.43
C ILE A 62 -4.40 -0.86 -16.48
N ALA A 63 -4.57 -2.12 -16.06
CA ALA A 63 -4.59 -3.30 -16.93
C ALA A 63 -3.32 -3.51 -17.77
N ASP A 64 -2.14 -3.12 -17.25
CA ASP A 64 -0.87 -3.29 -17.95
C ASP A 64 -0.11 -4.51 -17.41
N PRO A 65 0.05 -5.58 -18.20
CA PRO A 65 0.82 -6.77 -17.81
C PRO A 65 2.32 -6.62 -18.09
N SER A 66 2.83 -5.46 -18.47
CA SER A 66 4.27 -5.22 -18.73
C SER A 66 5.07 -5.12 -17.43
N PHE A 67 6.34 -5.53 -17.43
CA PHE A 67 7.14 -5.52 -16.21
C PHE A 67 7.54 -4.11 -15.78
N HIS A 68 7.08 -3.72 -14.59
CA HIS A 68 7.43 -2.45 -13.95
C HIS A 68 8.00 -2.73 -12.55
N PRO A 69 9.33 -2.86 -12.40
CA PRO A 69 9.93 -3.29 -11.14
C PRO A 69 9.75 -2.31 -9.98
N TYR A 70 9.43 -1.06 -10.31
CA TYR A 70 9.26 0.01 -9.33
C TYR A 70 7.99 0.78 -9.68
N VAL A 71 7.09 0.86 -8.71
CA VAL A 71 5.82 1.58 -8.82
C VAL A 71 5.64 2.49 -7.63
N TRP A 72 5.02 3.64 -7.86
CA TRP A 72 4.74 4.63 -6.83
C TRP A 72 3.25 4.91 -6.75
N TYR A 73 2.75 5.06 -5.53
CA TYR A 73 1.37 5.37 -5.21
C TYR A 73 1.31 6.61 -4.33
N ARG A 74 0.30 7.46 -4.52
CA ARG A 74 0.01 8.62 -3.66
C ARG A 74 -1.48 8.70 -3.33
N ARG A 75 -1.79 8.96 -2.07
CA ARG A 75 -3.16 9.20 -1.60
C ARG A 75 -3.19 10.30 -0.56
N THR A 76 -4.24 11.11 -0.60
CA THR A 76 -4.54 12.04 0.47
C THR A 76 -5.70 11.57 1.31
N PHE A 77 -5.75 12.00 2.57
CA PHE A 77 -6.85 11.74 3.48
C PHE A 77 -6.97 12.85 4.51
N GLU A 78 -8.18 13.01 5.05
CA GLU A 78 -8.46 13.95 6.13
C GLU A 78 -8.57 13.19 7.46
N LEU A 79 -8.20 13.86 8.55
CA LEU A 79 -8.31 13.32 9.90
C LEU A 79 -9.64 13.76 10.52
N SER A 80 -10.37 12.80 11.10
CA SER A 80 -11.46 13.11 12.03
C SER A 80 -10.92 13.55 13.40
N GLU A 81 -11.77 14.14 14.24
CA GLU A 81 -11.43 14.45 15.64
C GLU A 81 -10.96 13.20 16.39
N GLU A 82 -11.60 12.06 16.15
CA GLU A 82 -11.24 10.83 16.86
C GLU A 82 -9.93 10.21 16.40
N ASP A 83 -9.50 10.43 15.16
CA ASP A 83 -8.18 10.02 14.68
C ASP A 83 -7.04 10.69 15.48
N ARG A 84 -7.33 11.84 16.11
CA ARG A 84 -6.39 12.62 16.92
C ARG A 84 -6.36 12.22 18.41
N SER A 85 -7.28 11.35 18.86
CA SER A 85 -7.50 11.07 20.29
C SER A 85 -6.50 10.09 20.95
N GLY A 86 -5.60 9.50 20.17
CA GLY A 86 -4.69 8.45 20.65
C GLY A 86 -3.50 8.23 19.74
N ARG A 87 -3.38 6.99 19.24
CA ARG A 87 -2.47 6.63 18.16
C ARG A 87 -3.27 6.37 16.90
N LEU A 88 -2.74 6.76 15.76
CA LEU A 88 -3.31 6.42 14.47
C LEU A 88 -2.40 5.39 13.78
N LEU A 89 -2.94 4.20 13.52
CA LEU A 89 -2.21 3.15 12.83
C LEU A 89 -2.60 3.14 11.36
N LEU A 90 -1.60 3.17 10.47
CA LEU A 90 -1.77 2.91 9.05
C LEU A 90 -1.47 1.44 8.77
N HIS A 91 -2.43 0.75 8.17
CA HIS A 91 -2.36 -0.68 7.88
C HIS A 91 -2.33 -0.95 6.39
N PHE A 92 -1.51 -1.94 6.01
CA PHE A 92 -1.48 -2.53 4.69
C PHE A 92 -1.76 -4.02 4.83
N GLY A 93 -2.76 -4.52 4.10
CA GLY A 93 -3.05 -5.95 4.07
C GLY A 93 -1.93 -6.76 3.41
N ALA A 94 -1.34 -6.20 2.34
CA ALA A 94 -0.21 -6.72 1.61
C ALA A 94 0.23 -5.71 0.53
N VAL A 95 1.54 -5.65 0.28
CA VAL A 95 2.14 -4.91 -0.85
C VAL A 95 3.23 -5.81 -1.43
N ASP A 96 3.13 -6.16 -2.71
CA ASP A 96 4.12 -7.02 -3.39
C ASP A 96 5.22 -6.17 -4.07
N TYR A 97 6.51 -6.30 -3.76
CA TYR A 97 7.12 -7.16 -2.72
C TYR A 97 7.79 -6.37 -1.59
N ARG A 98 8.65 -5.41 -1.93
CA ARG A 98 9.32 -4.50 -0.99
C ARG A 98 8.62 -3.16 -0.99
N ALA A 99 8.07 -2.75 0.15
CA ALA A 99 7.36 -1.51 0.32
C ALA A 99 8.19 -0.51 1.14
N HIS A 100 8.29 0.73 0.65
CA HIS A 100 8.68 1.89 1.45
C HIS A 100 7.47 2.82 1.56
N VAL A 101 7.14 3.26 2.77
CA VAL A 101 5.96 4.07 3.04
C VAL A 101 6.36 5.37 3.68
N TRP A 102 5.87 6.47 3.12
CA TRP A 102 5.99 7.82 3.65
C TRP A 102 4.63 8.36 4.03
N VAL A 103 4.58 9.10 5.13
CA VAL A 103 3.45 9.98 5.47
C VAL A 103 3.99 11.38 5.66
N ASN A 104 3.43 12.35 4.93
CA ASN A 104 3.87 13.75 4.93
C ASN A 104 5.38 13.90 4.71
N GLY A 105 5.93 13.09 3.79
CA GLY A 105 7.36 13.07 3.45
C GLY A 105 8.27 12.35 4.45
N GLN A 106 7.75 11.85 5.58
CA GLN A 106 8.52 11.11 6.58
C GLN A 106 8.36 9.61 6.37
N VAL A 107 9.46 8.85 6.39
CA VAL A 107 9.41 7.38 6.34
C VAL A 107 8.74 6.85 7.60
N VAL A 108 7.70 6.03 7.45
CA VAL A 108 6.97 5.42 8.57
C VAL A 108 7.07 3.90 8.61
N ALA A 109 7.36 3.26 7.47
CA ALA A 109 7.54 1.82 7.39
C ALA A 109 8.38 1.41 6.19
N GLU A 110 9.11 0.32 6.38
CA GLU A 110 9.69 -0.52 5.34
C GLU A 110 9.21 -1.95 5.60
N HIS A 111 8.86 -2.67 4.53
CA HIS A 111 8.37 -4.04 4.65
C HIS A 111 8.82 -4.88 3.46
N GLU A 112 9.29 -6.08 3.74
CA GLU A 112 9.65 -7.08 2.73
C GLU A 112 8.73 -8.29 2.90
N GLY A 113 7.90 -8.57 1.88
CA GLY A 113 6.97 -9.70 1.92
C GLY A 113 5.62 -9.40 1.27
N GLY A 114 5.40 -9.92 0.07
CA GLY A 114 4.22 -9.61 -0.75
C GLY A 114 2.87 -10.15 -0.30
N HIS A 115 2.84 -11.03 0.70
CA HIS A 115 1.62 -11.75 1.09
C HIS A 115 1.37 -11.67 2.60
N THR A 116 2.00 -10.72 3.29
CA THR A 116 1.87 -10.56 4.74
C THR A 116 1.52 -9.13 5.11
N PRO A 117 0.62 -8.92 6.09
CA PRO A 117 0.22 -7.58 6.49
C PRO A 117 1.28 -6.91 7.35
N PHE A 118 1.32 -5.58 7.28
CA PHE A 118 2.17 -4.73 8.13
C PHE A 118 1.43 -3.43 8.50
N SER A 119 1.96 -2.71 9.48
CA SER A 119 1.35 -1.46 9.95
C SER A 119 2.38 -0.53 10.57
N ALA A 120 2.13 0.78 10.48
CA ALA A 120 2.94 1.82 11.11
C ALA A 120 2.09 2.68 12.05
N ASP A 121 2.68 3.14 13.16
CA ASP A 121 2.11 4.21 13.98
C ASP A 121 2.52 5.55 13.37
N ILE A 122 1.56 6.26 12.76
CA ILE A 122 1.81 7.49 12.00
C ILE A 122 1.56 8.75 12.84
N THR A 123 1.22 8.60 14.12
CA THR A 123 0.78 9.70 15.00
C THR A 123 1.77 10.86 15.06
N SER A 124 3.07 10.55 15.11
CA SER A 124 4.13 11.55 15.30
C SER A 124 4.44 12.37 14.04
N VAL A 125 3.95 11.95 12.87
CA VAL A 125 4.21 12.61 11.58
C VAL A 125 2.97 13.28 11.00
N LEU A 126 1.86 13.28 11.73
CA LEU A 126 0.63 13.97 11.33
C LEU A 126 0.84 15.49 11.35
N VAL A 127 0.24 16.17 10.38
CA VAL A 127 0.28 17.63 10.25
C VAL A 127 -1.11 18.24 10.41
N GLU A 128 -1.19 19.57 10.45
CA GLU A 128 -2.48 20.26 10.33
C GLU A 128 -3.01 20.18 8.89
N GLY A 129 -4.31 19.94 8.73
CA GLY A 129 -4.97 19.83 7.42
C GLY A 129 -4.90 18.44 6.79
N GLU A 130 -4.78 18.41 5.46
CA GLU A 130 -4.74 17.19 4.65
C GLU A 130 -3.45 16.40 4.90
N GLN A 131 -3.57 15.07 5.00
CA GLN A 131 -2.44 14.16 5.14
C GLN A 131 -2.14 13.50 3.80
N VAL A 132 -0.86 13.22 3.54
CA VAL A 132 -0.41 12.55 2.31
C VAL A 132 0.30 11.26 2.65
N VAL A 133 -0.12 10.15 2.06
CA VAL A 133 0.61 8.88 2.04
C VAL A 133 1.23 8.68 0.66
N VAL A 134 2.51 8.33 0.64
CA VAL A 134 3.21 7.85 -0.56
C VAL A 134 3.76 6.46 -0.29
N VAL A 135 3.63 5.56 -1.26
CA VAL A 135 4.15 4.20 -1.19
C VAL A 135 4.96 3.92 -2.44
N ARG A 136 6.19 3.42 -2.27
CA ARG A 136 6.96 2.80 -3.34
C ARG A 136 6.88 1.30 -3.14
N ALA A 137 6.47 0.55 -4.17
CA ALA A 137 6.62 -0.89 -4.18
C ALA A 137 7.67 -1.30 -5.21
N GLU A 138 8.51 -2.24 -4.81
CA GLU A 138 9.55 -2.84 -5.64
C GLU A 138 9.30 -4.35 -5.75
N ASP A 139 9.29 -4.86 -6.97
CA ASP A 139 9.11 -6.27 -7.30
C ASP A 139 10.02 -6.63 -8.49
N GLN A 140 11.02 -7.49 -8.27
CA GLN A 140 11.97 -7.88 -9.30
C GLN A 140 11.54 -9.21 -9.94
N PRO A 141 10.87 -9.20 -11.10
CA PRO A 141 10.24 -10.40 -11.65
C PRO A 141 11.22 -11.51 -12.02
N ARG A 142 12.51 -11.22 -12.18
CA ARG A 142 13.55 -12.22 -12.50
C ARG A 142 14.47 -12.55 -11.33
N ASP A 143 14.27 -11.94 -10.17
CA ASP A 143 15.05 -12.28 -8.98
C ASP A 143 14.60 -13.65 -8.45
N LEU A 144 15.53 -14.60 -8.44
CA LEU A 144 15.30 -15.97 -7.97
C LEU A 144 15.32 -16.08 -6.44
N SER A 145 15.84 -15.07 -5.75
CA SER A 145 15.84 -15.00 -4.28
C SER A 145 14.49 -14.54 -3.72
N GLN A 146 13.68 -13.87 -4.54
CA GLN A 146 12.36 -13.38 -4.13
C GLN A 146 11.31 -14.49 -4.15
N PRO A 147 10.59 -14.72 -3.03
CA PRO A 147 9.50 -15.68 -3.00
C PRO A 147 8.30 -15.16 -3.82
N ARG A 148 7.94 -15.90 -4.88
CA ARG A 148 6.85 -15.52 -5.83
C ARG A 148 5.63 -16.44 -5.81
N GLY A 149 5.68 -17.54 -5.08
CA GLY A 149 4.62 -18.57 -5.12
C GLY A 149 4.42 -19.12 -6.54
N LYS A 150 3.20 -19.00 -7.08
CA LYS A 150 2.81 -19.41 -8.44
C LYS A 150 2.61 -18.23 -9.41
N GLN A 151 3.17 -17.08 -9.10
CA GLN A 151 3.15 -15.93 -10.03
C GLN A 151 4.19 -16.14 -11.14
N ASP A 152 3.80 -15.84 -12.38
CA ASP A 152 4.67 -16.00 -13.55
C ASP A 152 5.83 -14.98 -13.57
N TRP A 153 6.96 -15.37 -14.17
CA TRP A 153 8.09 -14.50 -14.48
C TRP A 153 8.12 -14.06 -15.96
N GLU A 154 7.20 -14.59 -16.77
CA GLU A 154 6.97 -14.19 -18.15
C GLU A 154 5.82 -13.16 -18.23
N PRO A 155 5.74 -12.36 -19.31
CA PRO A 155 4.68 -11.36 -19.45
C PRO A 155 3.28 -11.99 -19.44
N GLU A 156 3.15 -13.17 -20.05
CA GLU A 156 1.89 -13.91 -20.13
C GLU A 156 1.99 -15.18 -19.29
N PRO A 157 0.93 -15.53 -18.52
CA PRO A 157 0.91 -16.77 -17.76
C PRO A 157 1.09 -17.99 -18.65
N HIS A 158 1.92 -18.93 -18.22
CA HIS A 158 2.16 -20.18 -18.93
C HIS A 158 1.86 -21.39 -18.05
N LYS A 159 1.33 -22.46 -18.67
CA LYS A 159 1.08 -23.77 -18.03
C LYS A 159 0.23 -23.67 -16.75
N ILE A 160 0.88 -23.66 -15.59
CA ILE A 160 0.27 -23.72 -14.25
C ILE A 160 0.52 -22.45 -13.43
N TRP A 161 1.16 -21.45 -14.03
CA TRP A 161 1.49 -20.17 -13.42
C TRP A 161 0.34 -19.17 -13.62
N TYR A 162 0.16 -18.29 -12.64
CA TYR A 162 -0.87 -17.26 -12.65
C TYR A 162 -0.29 -15.92 -13.07
N HIS A 163 -1.16 -14.98 -13.45
CA HIS A 163 -0.78 -13.58 -13.58
C HIS A 163 -0.07 -13.11 -12.31
N ARG A 164 0.99 -12.32 -12.50
CA ARG A 164 1.71 -11.69 -11.40
C ARG A 164 0.88 -10.57 -10.78
N THR A 165 1.31 -10.16 -9.59
CA THR A 165 0.66 -9.12 -8.79
C THR A 165 1.73 -8.17 -8.31
N THR A 166 1.72 -6.93 -8.79
CA THR A 166 2.65 -5.90 -8.29
C THR A 166 1.93 -4.95 -7.34
N GLY A 167 2.64 -4.46 -6.32
CA GLY A 167 2.21 -3.35 -5.48
C GLY A 167 1.04 -3.68 -4.54
N ILE A 168 0.16 -2.70 -4.31
CA ILE A 168 -0.87 -2.77 -3.26
C ILE A 168 -2.07 -3.62 -3.73
N TRP A 169 -2.10 -4.90 -3.38
CA TRP A 169 -3.14 -5.85 -3.82
C TRP A 169 -4.11 -6.31 -2.72
N GLN A 170 -3.96 -5.78 -1.50
CA GLN A 170 -4.87 -5.97 -0.37
C GLN A 170 -5.22 -4.61 0.27
N PRO A 171 -6.33 -4.51 1.05
CA PRO A 171 -6.82 -3.24 1.58
C PRO A 171 -5.77 -2.41 2.33
N VAL A 172 -5.93 -1.09 2.28
CA VAL A 172 -5.18 -0.12 3.08
C VAL A 172 -6.19 0.63 3.95
N TRP A 173 -5.91 0.77 5.24
CA TRP A 173 -6.86 1.42 6.15
C TRP A 173 -6.16 2.09 7.34
N LEU A 174 -6.87 3.02 7.98
CA LEU A 174 -6.48 3.65 9.22
C LEU A 174 -7.26 3.05 10.39
N GLU A 175 -6.58 2.87 11.52
CA GLU A 175 -7.18 2.41 12.76
C GLU A 175 -6.79 3.36 13.91
N PRO A 176 -7.71 4.20 14.43
CA PRO A 176 -7.46 4.95 15.65
C PRO A 176 -7.51 4.02 16.85
N VAL A 177 -6.48 4.05 17.68
CA VAL A 177 -6.34 3.21 18.87
C VAL A 177 -5.99 4.06 20.11
N PRO A 178 -6.46 3.71 21.31
CA PRO A 178 -5.99 4.37 22.52
C PRO A 178 -4.49 4.15 22.72
N ARG A 179 -3.86 5.03 23.51
CA ARG A 179 -2.42 4.93 23.84
C ARG A 179 -2.02 3.55 24.38
N VAL A 180 -2.94 2.90 25.11
CA VAL A 180 -2.84 1.51 25.55
C VAL A 180 -3.84 0.68 24.75
N SER A 181 -3.36 -0.28 23.98
CA SER A 181 -4.21 -1.13 23.14
C SER A 181 -3.60 -2.51 22.94
N ILE A 182 -4.44 -3.48 22.56
CA ILE A 182 -4.01 -4.85 22.25
C ILE A 182 -3.47 -4.86 20.82
N ARG A 183 -2.19 -5.23 20.66
CA ARG A 183 -1.53 -5.37 19.36
C ARG A 183 -1.72 -6.75 18.74
N THR A 184 -1.60 -7.80 19.57
CA THR A 184 -1.56 -9.20 19.13
C THR A 184 -2.28 -10.09 20.13
N LEU A 185 -3.02 -11.07 19.61
CA LEU A 185 -3.58 -12.20 20.36
C LEU A 185 -2.85 -13.46 19.89
N ARG A 186 -2.52 -14.36 20.82
CA ARG A 186 -1.97 -15.69 20.53
C ARG A 186 -2.72 -16.68 21.41
N TRP A 187 -3.13 -17.81 20.84
CA TRP A 187 -3.81 -18.91 21.52
C TRP A 187 -3.13 -20.22 21.17
#